data_AF-A0A859IH08-F1
#
_entry.id   AF-A0A859IH08-F1
#
_cell.length_a   1.000
_cell.length_b   1.000
_cell.length_c   1.000
_cell.angle_alpha   90.00
_cell.angle_beta   90.00
_cell.angle_gamma   90.00
#
_symmetry.space_group_name_H-M   'P 1'
#
loop_
_entity.id
_entity.type
_entity.pdbx_description
1 polymer ?
#
loop_
_entity_poly.entity_id
_entity_poly.type
_entity_poly.pdbx_seq_one_letter_code
_entity_poly.pdbx_strand_id
1 'polypeptide(L)' 'MWFEIYLDAEDKWRWRLCRILSSGLIDIIATSHQAYSDKSVCEIDIMNVKLTNATTPIRYI' A
#
# COMPACT_ATOMS: atom_id res chain seq x y z
N MET A 1 1.78 8.31 8.98
CA MET A 1 1.73 7.29 7.92
C MET A 1 0.71 7.71 6.89
N TRP A 2 0.95 7.44 5.61
CA TRP A 2 0.00 7.67 4.54
C TRP A 2 0.17 6.63 3.43
N PHE A 3 -0.89 6.38 2.68
CA PHE A 3 -0.82 5.62 1.44
C PHE A 3 -0.52 6.58 0.29
N GLU A 4 0.39 6.17 -0.58
CA GLU A 4 0.71 6.89 -1.80
C GLU A 4 0.43 5.99 -3.01
N ILE A 5 -0.38 6.50 -3.95
CA ILE A 5 -0.66 5.83 -5.22
C ILE A 5 0.21 6.48 -6.29
N TYR A 6 0.92 5.67 -7.06
CA TYR A 6 1.79 6.11 -8.14
C TYR A 6 1.67 5.21 -9.36
N LEU A 7 2.07 5.74 -10.51
CA LEU A 7 2.22 4.98 -11.74
C LEU A 7 3.66 4.48 -11.82
N ASP A 8 3.85 3.18 -12.03
CA ASP A 8 5.17 2.60 -12.23
C ASP A 8 5.69 2.82 -13.67
N ALA A 9 6.91 2.33 -13.95
CA ALA A 9 7.51 2.43 -15.27
C ALA A 9 6.85 1.55 -16.34
N GLU A 10 5.91 0.68 -15.97
CA GLU A 10 5.13 -0.19 -16.86
C GLU A 10 3.71 0.37 -17.11
N ASP A 11 3.46 1.63 -16.80
CA ASP A 11 2.13 2.26 -16.87
C ASP A 11 1.07 1.56 -16.01
N LYS A 12 1.47 0.95 -14.88
CA LYS A 12 0.55 0.33 -13.94
C LYS A 12 0.47 1.08 -12.64
N TRP A 13 -0.73 1.10 -12.07
CA TRP A 13 -1.00 1.71 -10.79
C TRP A 13 -0.53 0.80 -9.67
N ARG A 14 0.21 1.36 -8.71
CA ARG A 14 0.63 0.68 -7.48
C ARG A 14 0.43 1.61 -6.29
N TRP A 15 0.32 1.04 -5.11
CA TRP A 15 0.31 1.80 -3.86
C TRP A 15 1.46 1.39 -2.95
N ARG A 16 1.92 2.33 -2.13
CA ARG A 16 2.89 2.08 -1.06
C ARG A 16 2.46 2.76 0.23
N LEU A 17 2.77 2.14 1.36
CA LEU A 17 2.55 2.70 2.69
C LEU A 17 3.84 3.34 3.18
N CYS A 18 3.79 4.65 3.32
CA CYS A 18 4.90 5.47 3.77
C CYS A 18 4.68 5.94 5.21
N ARG A 19 5.78 6.10 5.95
CA ARG A 19 5.80 6.87 7.21
C ARG A 19 6.95 7.85 7.21
N ILE A 20 6.82 8.86 8.06
CA ILE A 20 7.95 9.68 8.45
C ILE A 20 8.58 9.08 9.71
N LEU A 21 9.90 8.96 9.72
CA LEU A 21 10.68 8.58 10.88
C LEU A 21 10.90 9.79 11.78
N SER A 22 11.30 9.57 13.03
CA SER A 22 11.66 10.65 13.95
C SER A 22 12.83 11.51 13.46
N SER A 23 13.68 10.96 12.58
CA SER A 23 14.76 11.68 11.89
C SER A 23 14.28 12.60 10.76
N GLY A 24 12.99 12.58 10.42
CA GLY A 24 12.42 13.33 9.30
C GLY A 24 12.52 12.64 7.94
N LEU A 25 13.19 11.49 7.86
CA LEU A 25 13.27 10.68 6.63
C LEU A 25 11.98 9.91 6.37
N ILE A 26 11.70 9.63 5.09
CA ILE A 26 10.55 8.83 4.66
C ILE A 26 10.98 7.36 4.56
N ASP A 27 10.19 6.49 5.17
CA ASP A 27 10.38 5.04 5.18
C ASP A 27 9.18 4.34 4.53
N ILE A 28 9.45 3.37 3.67
CA ILE A 28 8.43 2.57 2.96
C ILE A 28 8.29 1.23 3.68
N ILE A 29 7.10 0.97 4.22
CA ILE A 29 6.87 -0.17 5.13
C ILE A 29 6.16 -1.31 4.42
N ALA A 30 5.34 -0.97 3.42
CA ALA A 30 4.62 -1.94 2.62
C ALA A 30 4.44 -1.40 1.20
N THR A 31 4.37 -2.31 0.23
CA THR A 31 4.10 -2.03 -1.18
C THR A 31 3.04 -3.00 -1.69
N SER A 32 2.24 -2.57 -2.66
CA SER A 32 1.39 -3.49 -3.40
C SER A 32 2.30 -4.30 -4.33
N HIS A 33 2.37 -5.62 -4.13
CA HIS A 33 3.06 -6.49 -5.09
C HIS A 33 2.26 -6.57 -6.40
N GLN A 34 0.93 -6.43 -6.31
CA GLN A 34 0.04 -6.39 -7.45
C GLN A 34 0.08 -5.03 -8.15
N ALA A 35 0.09 -5.09 -9.48
CA ALA A 35 0.04 -3.94 -10.37
C ALA A 35 -1.35 -3.86 -10.99
N TYR A 36 -1.97 -2.69 -10.89
CA TYR A 36 -3.37 -2.48 -11.25
C TYR A 36 -3.52 -1.68 -12.54
N SER A 37 -4.50 -2.06 -13.36
CA SER A 37 -4.83 -1.39 -14.62
C SER A 37 -5.48 -0.01 -14.40
N ASP A 38 -6.19 0.14 -13.28
CA ASP A 38 -6.98 1.32 -12.95
C ASP A 38 -6.68 1.83 -11.54
N LYS A 39 -6.62 3.16 -11.40
CA LYS A 39 -6.41 3.83 -10.12
C LYS A 39 -7.50 3.50 -9.10
N SER A 40 -8.75 3.38 -9.53
CA SER A 40 -9.87 3.05 -8.64
C SER A 40 -9.72 1.67 -8.00
N VAL A 41 -9.08 0.71 -8.68
CA VAL A 41 -8.82 -0.61 -8.12
C VAL A 41 -7.75 -0.54 -7.04
N CYS A 42 -6.70 0.29 -7.21
CA CYS A 42 -5.75 0.59 -6.13
C CYS A 42 -6.44 1.15 -4.89
N GLU A 43 -7.38 2.08 -5.05
CA GLU A 43 -8.08 2.70 -3.93
C GLU A 43 -8.93 1.69 -3.14
N ILE A 44 -9.59 0.78 -3.85
CA ILE A 44 -10.35 -0.33 -3.23
C ILE A 44 -9.42 -1.26 -2.46
N ASP A 45 -8.28 -1.63 -3.03
CA ASP A 45 -7.31 -2.51 -2.35
C ASP A 45 -6.76 -1.87 -1.06
N ILE A 46 -6.42 -0.58 -1.11
CA ILE A 46 -6.03 0.19 0.08
C ILE A 46 -7.16 0.19 1.12
N MET A 47 -8.42 0.28 0.69
CA MET A 47 -9.56 0.22 1.60
C MET A 47 -9.66 -1.15 2.28
N ASN A 48 -9.44 -2.25 1.56
CA ASN A 48 -9.38 -3.60 2.14
C ASN A 48 -8.25 -3.74 3.17
N VAL A 49 -7.08 -3.18 2.87
CA VAL A 49 -5.96 -3.15 3.84
C VAL A 49 -6.34 -2.36 5.10
N LYS A 50 -7.05 -1.24 4.96
CA LYS A 50 -7.52 -0.44 6.10
C LYS A 50 -8.61 -1.13 6.92
N LEU A 51 -9.41 -1.99 6.30
CA LEU A 51 -10.43 -2.80 6.99
C LEU A 51 -9.81 -3.94 7.79
N THR A 52 -8.59 -4.36 7.43
CA THR A 52 -7.83 -5.35 8.19
C THR A 52 -7.48 -4.80 9.57
N ASN A 53 -7.69 -5.60 10.59
CA ASN A 53 -7.48 -5.22 11.98
C ASN A 53 -6.66 -6.28 12.74
N ALA A 54 -6.37 -6.03 14.01
CA ALA A 54 -5.58 -6.93 14.84
C ALA A 54 -6.21 -8.32 15.07
N THR A 55 -7.51 -8.49 14.78
CA THR A 55 -8.21 -9.78 14.87
C THR A 55 -8.18 -10.58 13.57
N THR A 56 -7.71 -9.97 12.47
CA THR A 56 -7.60 -10.66 11.19
C THR A 56 -6.52 -11.74 11.30
N PRO A 57 -6.84 -13.01 11.03
CA PRO A 57 -5.93 -14.12 11.30
C PRO A 57 -4.70 -14.07 10.39
N ILE A 58 -3.53 -14.35 10.96
CA ILE A 58 -2.27 -14.48 10.23
C ILE A 58 -2.00 -15.98 10.02
N ARG A 59 -1.76 -16.39 8.77
CA ARG A 59 -1.35 -17.75 8.42
C ARG A 59 0.12 -17.76 8.00
N TYR A 60 0.89 -18.69 8.57
CA TYR A 60 2.26 -18.98 8.14
C TYR A 60 2.22 -20.18 7.19
N ILE A 61 2.79 -20.01 6.00
CA ILE A 61 2.89 -21.04 4.94
C ILE A 61 4.34 -21.33 4.62
#